data_AF-A0A2H1VSA9-F1
#
_entry.id   AF-A0A2H1VSA9-F1
#
_cell.length_a   1.000
_cell.length_b   1.000
_cell.length_c   1.000
_cell.angle_alpha   90.00
_cell.angle_beta   90.00
_cell.angle_gamma   90.00
#
_symmetry.space_group_name_H-M   'P 1'
#
loop_
_entity.id
_entity.type
_entity.pdbx_description
1 polymer ?
#
loop_
_entity_poly.entity_id
_entity_poly.type
_entity_poly.pdbx_seq_one_letter_code
_entity_poly.pdbx_strand_id
1 'polypeptide(L)'
;MDFFKNLWRRYFQRTERHVIVHVPFQPDAVDAERQGVLAVQGIDFCIDTNGESHHTNKFDLMRRKVDKCLVVRRGEAFKLDILLNRPYDASKDAVSFIFYVSDVTSRGPSDVTSAAVPLREKGAQPSGAWNATYEGQIDSHLMVAVTPAADCIVASWSLEVDTKLNQGRSLSYKHPVPIYILFNPWCKNDTVYMPSQSHRDEFVLEDGGLIYRGVYNRIKPCPWYYGQHEKDILDCALYLVREIGKVKGPARSDPIRTSRALSAAVNAPDDNGVIIGNWGDKPSDYSGGTNPVKWVGSLNILQSYYEQKKPVKYGQCWVYAGVLTTVCRALGIPCRPVTGFNAAHDSQGSLTIDYIMDDQGNLLDNFTTDSIWNYHVWNEVWMNRPDIGPEYGGWQALDATPQETSEDMYRCGPTSLRAVRDGEIEKPYDTSYVFAEVNADKILWKYSGEIQPLKFIKVDTEYVGQNISTKAVGKMEREDITSTYKYPERSSKERMTMEKALRQSDNTFARYYLNDSFNDVKFDFDLLEDIKIGQPFNVVLRVKNTSSTESHKVKGVLRVDTVTYRGNKGDAVKRKEFGFNLKPGTNDVVKMLVTFDEYYKRLVDQVLDLQIPIYID
;
A
#
# COMPACT_ATOMS: atom_id res chain seq x y z
N MET A 1 6.30 -49.29 18.43
CA MET A 1 6.44 -48.17 19.39
C MET A 1 7.88 -47.66 19.51
N ASP A 2 8.90 -48.53 19.59
CA ASP A 2 10.30 -48.08 19.73
C ASP A 2 10.90 -47.41 18.49
N PHE A 3 10.38 -47.70 17.30
CA PHE A 3 10.77 -47.00 16.07
C PHE A 3 10.36 -45.52 16.09
N PHE A 4 9.16 -45.19 16.59
CA PHE A 4 8.71 -43.80 16.74
C PHE A 4 9.45 -43.06 17.85
N LYS A 5 9.75 -43.73 18.99
CA LYS A 5 10.61 -43.18 20.05
C LYS A 5 12.02 -42.87 19.56
N ASN A 6 12.59 -43.72 18.69
CA ASN A 6 13.93 -43.54 18.13
C ASN A 6 14.01 -42.49 17.01
N LEU A 7 12.97 -42.35 16.18
CA LEU A 7 12.88 -41.27 15.20
C LEU A 7 12.75 -39.91 15.92
N TRP A 8 11.97 -39.84 17.00
CA TRP A 8 11.79 -38.65 17.83
C TRP A 8 13.04 -38.27 18.63
N ARG A 9 13.72 -39.23 19.26
CA ARG A 9 15.02 -38.97 19.91
C ARG A 9 16.05 -38.44 18.91
N ARG A 10 16.10 -38.96 17.68
CA ARG A 10 16.99 -38.44 16.63
C ARG A 10 16.59 -37.05 16.12
N TYR A 11 15.31 -36.70 16.16
CA TYR A 11 14.81 -35.38 15.75
C TYR A 11 15.16 -34.28 16.77
N PHE A 12 15.10 -34.60 18.08
CA PHE A 12 15.36 -33.64 19.17
C PHE A 12 16.78 -33.70 19.77
N GLN A 13 17.60 -34.72 19.48
CA GLN A 13 19.01 -34.76 19.90
C GLN A 13 19.98 -34.00 18.96
N ARG A 14 19.49 -33.51 17.81
CA ARG A 14 20.35 -32.86 16.80
C ARG A 14 20.54 -31.36 16.99
N THR A 15 19.93 -30.79 18.03
CA THR A 15 20.00 -29.37 18.35
C THR A 15 20.78 -29.19 19.65
N GLU A 16 21.80 -28.35 19.61
CA GLU A 16 22.63 -27.98 20.76
C GLU A 16 21.75 -27.53 21.94
N ARG A 17 22.24 -27.79 23.16
CA ARG A 17 21.59 -27.52 24.46
C ARG A 17 20.70 -26.27 24.42
N HIS A 18 19.39 -26.48 24.32
CA HIS A 18 18.39 -25.42 24.45
C HIS A 18 18.44 -24.87 25.88
N VAL A 19 18.53 -23.55 25.99
CA VAL A 19 18.41 -22.85 27.26
C VAL A 19 16.92 -22.78 27.58
N ILE A 20 16.43 -23.71 28.41
CA ILE A 20 15.17 -23.48 29.13
C ILE A 20 15.41 -22.20 29.93
N VAL A 21 14.57 -21.18 29.71
CA VAL A 21 14.59 -19.99 30.57
C VAL A 21 14.18 -20.45 31.96
N HIS A 22 15.17 -20.78 32.78
CA HIS A 22 14.98 -21.09 34.19
C HIS A 22 14.56 -19.80 34.90
N VAL A 23 13.26 -19.61 35.03
CA VAL A 23 12.71 -18.66 35.99
C VAL A 23 13.12 -19.17 37.39
N PRO A 24 13.60 -18.32 38.30
CA PRO A 24 13.97 -18.73 39.65
C PRO A 24 12.83 -19.52 40.30
N PHE A 25 13.18 -20.61 40.97
CA PHE A 25 12.25 -21.48 41.72
C PHE A 25 11.31 -20.63 42.57
N GLN A 26 10.05 -20.50 42.16
CA GLN A 26 9.04 -19.86 43.01
C GLN A 26 8.79 -20.78 44.21
N PRO A 27 8.61 -20.24 45.43
CA PRO A 27 8.30 -21.01 46.64
C PRO A 27 7.12 -21.99 46.46
N ASP A 28 6.20 -21.65 45.56
CA ASP A 28 4.99 -22.42 45.24
C ASP A 28 5.27 -23.78 44.58
N ALA A 29 6.41 -23.96 43.89
CA ALA A 29 6.75 -25.23 43.22
C ALA A 29 7.07 -26.36 44.21
N VAL A 30 7.68 -26.02 45.35
CA VAL A 30 8.05 -26.98 46.40
C VAL A 30 6.82 -27.41 47.22
N ASP A 31 5.88 -26.49 47.46
CA ASP A 31 4.59 -26.82 48.10
C ASP A 31 3.63 -27.55 47.15
N ALA A 32 3.73 -27.30 45.83
CA ALA A 32 2.95 -28.00 44.80
C ALA A 32 3.31 -29.49 44.71
N GLU A 33 4.60 -29.85 44.73
CA GLU A 33 5.05 -31.25 44.79
C GLU A 33 4.55 -31.95 46.07
N ARG A 34 4.56 -31.25 47.21
CA ARG A 34 4.03 -31.78 48.47
C ARG A 34 2.51 -32.00 48.46
N GLN A 35 1.77 -31.23 47.65
CA GLN A 35 0.30 -31.26 47.58
C GLN A 35 -0.24 -32.02 46.35
N GLY A 36 0.62 -32.49 45.45
CA GLY A 36 0.26 -33.31 44.28
C GLY A 36 -0.37 -32.54 43.11
N VAL A 37 -0.46 -31.21 43.18
CA VAL A 37 -0.99 -30.37 42.09
C VAL A 37 0.05 -30.27 40.97
N LEU A 38 -0.42 -30.35 39.73
CA LEU A 38 0.44 -30.21 38.55
C LEU A 38 0.98 -28.77 38.47
N ALA A 39 2.29 -28.59 38.37
CA ALA A 39 2.93 -27.29 38.30
C ALA A 39 3.82 -27.19 37.06
N VAL A 40 3.77 -26.07 36.36
CA VAL A 40 4.65 -25.76 35.22
C VAL A 40 5.98 -25.24 35.76
N GLN A 41 7.07 -25.90 35.39
CA GLN A 41 8.44 -25.51 35.74
C GLN A 41 9.13 -24.71 34.62
N GLY A 42 8.69 -24.89 33.38
CA GLY A 42 9.22 -24.18 32.22
C GLY A 42 8.46 -24.50 30.95
N ILE A 43 8.64 -23.66 29.93
CA ILE A 43 8.06 -23.86 28.59
C ILE A 43 9.18 -23.66 27.56
N ASP A 44 9.39 -24.65 26.71
CA ASP A 44 10.12 -24.51 25.45
C ASP A 44 9.10 -24.23 24.33
N PHE A 45 9.26 -23.07 23.69
CA PHE A 45 8.41 -22.60 22.60
C PHE A 45 8.76 -23.23 21.25
N CYS A 46 9.63 -24.24 21.20
CA CYS A 46 10.04 -24.94 19.98
C CYS A 46 10.40 -23.96 18.86
N ILE A 47 11.13 -22.87 19.20
CA ILE A 47 11.25 -21.66 18.37
C ILE A 47 11.69 -21.97 16.95
N ASP A 48 12.68 -22.83 16.77
CA ASP A 48 13.19 -23.17 15.44
C ASP A 48 12.15 -23.91 14.59
N THR A 49 11.44 -24.88 15.19
CA THR A 49 10.40 -25.66 14.50
C THR A 49 9.19 -24.80 14.14
N ASN A 50 8.72 -24.00 15.10
CA ASN A 50 7.59 -23.08 14.86
C ASN A 50 7.98 -21.96 13.89
N GLY A 51 9.23 -21.46 13.96
CA GLY A 51 9.72 -20.43 13.04
C GLY A 51 9.76 -20.90 11.60
N GLU A 52 10.14 -22.16 11.36
CA GLU A 52 10.13 -22.78 10.04
C GLU A 52 8.69 -22.98 9.53
N SER A 53 7.81 -23.55 10.36
CA SER A 53 6.41 -23.83 9.95
C SER A 53 5.61 -22.56 9.70
N HIS A 54 5.77 -21.54 10.53
CA HIS A 54 5.05 -20.26 10.41
C HIS A 54 5.72 -19.25 9.48
N HIS A 55 6.89 -19.57 8.90
CA HIS A 55 7.64 -18.66 8.05
C HIS A 55 7.98 -17.33 8.76
N THR A 56 8.52 -17.45 9.97
CA THR A 56 8.88 -16.33 10.87
C THR A 56 10.31 -16.44 11.43
N ASN A 57 11.05 -17.49 11.08
CA ASN A 57 12.43 -17.73 11.54
C ASN A 57 13.43 -16.59 11.26
N LYS A 58 13.14 -15.70 10.29
CA LYS A 58 14.01 -14.57 9.96
C LYS A 58 13.91 -13.40 10.94
N PHE A 59 12.80 -13.24 11.66
CA PHE A 59 12.61 -12.10 12.57
C PHE A 59 13.70 -12.06 13.64
N ASP A 60 14.24 -10.87 13.90
CA ASP A 60 15.22 -10.62 14.97
C ASP A 60 14.77 -11.25 16.30
N LEU A 61 13.50 -11.06 16.67
CA LEU A 61 12.85 -11.63 17.87
C LEU A 61 13.05 -13.14 18.04
N MET A 62 13.09 -13.90 16.94
CA MET A 62 13.30 -15.36 16.94
C MET A 62 14.79 -15.73 17.03
N ARG A 63 15.68 -14.83 16.62
CA ARG A 63 17.13 -15.04 16.48
C ARG A 63 17.96 -14.48 17.63
N ARG A 64 17.36 -13.71 18.56
CA ARG A 64 18.07 -13.13 19.72
C ARG A 64 18.79 -14.20 20.54
N LYS A 65 19.87 -13.83 21.24
CA LYS A 65 20.56 -14.76 22.16
C LYS A 65 19.92 -14.82 23.55
N VAL A 66 19.29 -13.72 23.95
CA VAL A 66 18.63 -13.53 25.24
C VAL A 66 17.21 -13.03 24.96
N ASP A 67 16.24 -13.46 25.75
CA ASP A 67 14.83 -13.09 25.61
C ASP A 67 14.29 -13.29 24.19
N LYS A 68 14.55 -14.47 23.61
CA LYS A 68 13.91 -14.88 22.35
C LYS A 68 12.39 -14.87 22.53
N CYS A 69 11.68 -14.23 21.61
CA CYS A 69 10.22 -14.22 21.59
C CYS A 69 9.72 -15.06 20.43
N LEU A 70 8.71 -15.90 20.70
CA LEU A 70 8.06 -16.65 19.65
C LEU A 70 7.25 -15.70 18.75
N VAL A 71 7.43 -15.79 17.44
CA VAL A 71 6.65 -15.09 16.42
C VAL A 71 5.94 -16.14 15.57
N VAL A 72 4.61 -16.11 15.52
CA VAL A 72 3.77 -17.06 14.79
C VAL A 72 2.68 -16.32 14.01
N ARG A 73 1.94 -17.04 13.17
CA ARG A 73 0.85 -16.50 12.37
C ARG A 73 -0.48 -17.10 12.82
N ARG A 74 -1.52 -16.29 12.83
CA ARG A 74 -2.87 -16.69 13.26
C ARG A 74 -3.45 -17.82 12.39
N GLY A 75 -4.39 -18.59 12.93
CA GLY A 75 -5.05 -19.67 12.19
C GLY A 75 -4.18 -20.91 11.90
N GLU A 76 -2.99 -20.99 12.48
CA GLU A 76 -2.06 -22.13 12.33
C GLU A 76 -1.53 -22.56 13.69
N ALA A 77 -1.32 -23.87 13.87
CA ALA A 77 -0.91 -24.45 15.14
C ALA A 77 0.59 -24.28 15.40
N PHE A 78 0.97 -23.78 16.58
CA PHE A 78 2.35 -23.78 17.07
C PHE A 78 2.52 -24.77 18.22
N LYS A 79 3.73 -25.33 18.36
CA LYS A 79 4.05 -26.36 19.35
C LYS A 79 4.67 -25.78 20.62
N LEU A 80 4.32 -26.36 21.75
CA LEU A 80 4.90 -26.09 23.07
C LEU A 80 5.38 -27.40 23.68
N ASP A 81 6.54 -27.40 24.31
CA ASP A 81 7.00 -28.45 25.22
C ASP A 81 7.04 -27.87 26.63
N ILE A 82 6.14 -28.36 27.49
CA ILE A 82 5.90 -27.84 28.84
C ILE A 82 6.53 -28.80 29.83
N LEU A 83 7.55 -28.34 30.56
CA LEU A 83 8.15 -29.10 31.65
C LEU A 83 7.27 -28.95 32.89
N LEU A 84 6.80 -30.07 33.42
CA LEU A 84 5.94 -30.16 34.60
C LEU A 84 6.72 -30.77 35.78
N ASN A 85 6.24 -30.54 37.01
CA ASN A 85 6.80 -31.20 38.20
C ASN A 85 6.56 -32.72 38.23
N ARG A 86 5.54 -33.20 37.52
CA ARG A 86 5.22 -34.63 37.34
C ARG A 86 4.51 -34.86 35.99
N PRO A 87 4.41 -36.11 35.51
CA PRO A 87 3.62 -36.43 34.32
C PRO A 87 2.17 -35.94 34.44
N TYR A 88 1.63 -35.39 33.36
CA TYR A 88 0.22 -35.01 33.24
C TYR A 88 -0.65 -36.27 33.13
N ASP A 89 -1.80 -36.24 33.82
CA ASP A 89 -2.78 -37.31 33.88
C ASP A 89 -4.19 -36.74 33.68
N ALA A 90 -4.73 -36.95 32.48
CA ALA A 90 -6.03 -36.41 32.05
C ALA A 90 -7.22 -36.86 32.92
N SER A 91 -7.06 -37.92 33.74
CA SER A 91 -8.12 -38.38 34.65
C SER A 91 -8.29 -37.49 35.88
N LYS A 92 -7.26 -36.72 36.26
CA LYS A 92 -7.24 -35.90 37.48
C LYS A 92 -6.80 -34.46 37.28
N ASP A 93 -6.07 -34.18 36.20
CA ASP A 93 -5.50 -32.88 35.89
C ASP A 93 -6.28 -32.16 34.80
N ALA A 94 -6.48 -30.86 34.99
CA ALA A 94 -6.96 -29.94 33.97
C ALA A 94 -5.88 -28.89 33.69
N VAL A 95 -5.66 -28.59 32.41
CA VAL A 95 -4.73 -27.55 31.94
C VAL A 95 -5.48 -26.57 31.04
N SER A 96 -5.28 -25.27 31.25
CA SER A 96 -5.82 -24.21 30.39
C SER A 96 -4.75 -23.18 30.05
N PHE A 97 -4.74 -22.74 28.80
CA PHE A 97 -3.85 -21.69 28.31
C PHE A 97 -4.63 -20.39 28.23
N ILE A 98 -4.15 -19.37 28.91
CA ILE A 98 -4.79 -18.07 28.96
C ILE A 98 -3.89 -17.06 28.26
N PHE A 99 -4.39 -16.55 27.14
CA PHE A 99 -3.73 -15.54 26.34
C PHE A 99 -4.36 -14.18 26.58
N TYR A 100 -3.53 -13.14 26.69
CA TYR A 100 -3.98 -11.76 26.78
C TYR A 100 -3.14 -10.89 25.85
N VAL A 101 -3.74 -9.94 25.14
CA VAL A 101 -2.93 -8.95 24.42
C VAL A 101 -2.14 -8.13 25.45
N SER A 102 -0.83 -8.03 25.25
CA SER A 102 0.11 -7.56 26.28
C SER A 102 -0.05 -6.08 26.66
N ASP A 103 -0.80 -5.32 25.87
CA ASP A 103 -0.96 -3.88 25.97
C ASP A 103 -2.30 -3.47 26.63
N VAL A 104 -3.05 -4.44 27.16
CA VAL A 104 -4.36 -4.24 27.81
C VAL A 104 -4.19 -4.05 29.31
N THR A 105 -4.78 -2.98 29.85
CA THR A 105 -4.62 -2.58 31.26
C THR A 105 -5.76 -3.01 32.18
N SER A 106 -6.88 -3.50 31.63
CA SER A 106 -8.06 -3.94 32.40
C SER A 106 -8.60 -5.25 31.86
N ARG A 107 -8.77 -6.26 32.73
CA ARG A 107 -9.21 -7.62 32.36
C ARG A 107 -10.71 -7.78 32.68
N GLY A 108 -11.53 -8.03 31.67
CA GLY A 108 -12.95 -8.37 31.83
C GLY A 108 -13.22 -9.88 31.67
N PRO A 109 -14.32 -10.44 32.23
CA PRO A 109 -14.66 -11.86 32.09
C PRO A 109 -14.99 -12.29 30.65
N SER A 110 -15.34 -11.33 29.79
CA SER A 110 -15.75 -11.52 28.39
C SER A 110 -14.89 -10.68 27.44
N ASP A 111 -13.62 -10.51 27.78
CA ASP A 111 -12.73 -9.62 27.05
C ASP A 111 -12.26 -10.27 25.74
N VAL A 112 -12.66 -9.65 24.64
CA VAL A 112 -12.29 -9.95 23.25
C VAL A 112 -10.78 -9.81 22.96
N THR A 113 -10.01 -9.26 23.90
CA THR A 113 -8.55 -9.21 23.89
C THR A 113 -7.89 -10.33 24.69
N SER A 114 -8.68 -11.35 25.09
CA SER A 114 -8.21 -12.53 25.77
C SER A 114 -8.71 -13.82 25.12
N ALA A 115 -8.01 -14.92 25.34
CA ALA A 115 -8.47 -16.25 24.95
C ALA A 115 -8.13 -17.26 26.05
N ALA A 116 -9.15 -17.90 26.62
CA ALA A 116 -9.00 -19.02 27.54
C ALA A 116 -9.21 -20.34 26.77
N VAL A 117 -8.17 -21.16 26.71
CA VAL A 117 -8.09 -22.31 25.80
C VAL A 117 -7.80 -23.58 26.62
N PRO A 118 -8.80 -24.40 26.94
CA PRO A 118 -8.57 -25.64 27.68
C PRO A 118 -7.82 -26.66 26.81
N LEU A 119 -6.91 -27.43 27.43
CA LEU A 119 -6.22 -28.54 26.78
C LEU A 119 -7.21 -29.66 26.46
N ARG A 120 -7.16 -30.17 25.22
CA ARG A 120 -8.04 -31.24 24.73
C ARG A 120 -7.25 -32.45 24.24
N GLU A 121 -7.91 -33.59 24.23
CA GLU A 121 -7.39 -34.80 23.60
C GLU A 121 -7.24 -34.64 22.08
N LYS A 122 -6.29 -35.38 21.52
CA LYS A 122 -6.05 -35.38 20.07
C LYS A 122 -7.27 -35.92 19.32
N GLY A 123 -7.75 -35.17 18.33
CA GLY A 123 -8.93 -35.53 17.53
C GLY A 123 -10.27 -35.12 18.16
N ALA A 124 -10.28 -34.50 19.34
CA ALA A 124 -11.48 -33.88 19.88
C ALA A 124 -11.98 -32.75 18.95
N GLN A 125 -13.30 -32.61 18.84
CA GLN A 125 -13.88 -31.49 18.08
C GLN A 125 -13.49 -30.15 18.72
N PRO A 126 -13.12 -29.13 17.91
CA PRO A 126 -12.84 -27.80 18.42
C PRO A 126 -14.08 -27.23 19.13
N SER A 127 -13.92 -26.61 20.31
CA SER A 127 -15.01 -25.87 20.98
C SER A 127 -15.11 -24.41 20.57
N GLY A 128 -14.19 -23.94 19.74
CA GLY A 128 -14.07 -22.54 19.37
C GLY A 128 -12.95 -22.35 18.36
N ALA A 129 -12.74 -21.09 17.98
CA ALA A 129 -11.73 -20.73 16.98
C ALA A 129 -10.29 -20.86 17.53
N TRP A 130 -10.09 -20.65 18.83
CA TRP A 130 -8.86 -21.02 19.52
C TRP A 130 -8.92 -22.47 20.02
N ASN A 131 -7.82 -23.20 19.90
CA ASN A 131 -7.74 -24.59 20.34
C ASN A 131 -6.37 -24.94 20.91
N ALA A 132 -6.31 -25.86 21.86
CA ALA A 132 -5.09 -26.43 22.41
C ALA A 132 -5.24 -27.95 22.46
N THR A 133 -4.38 -28.69 21.75
CA THR A 133 -4.46 -30.14 21.62
C THR A 133 -3.24 -30.83 22.19
N TYR A 134 -3.47 -31.87 22.97
CA TYR A 134 -2.44 -32.80 23.42
C TYR A 134 -1.81 -33.51 22.23
N GLU A 135 -0.49 -33.42 22.09
CA GLU A 135 0.28 -34.08 21.03
C GLU A 135 1.05 -35.30 21.54
N GLY A 136 1.43 -35.30 22.82
CA GLY A 136 2.19 -36.37 23.43
C GLY A 136 2.77 -36.00 24.78
N GLN A 137 3.42 -36.96 25.42
CA GLN A 137 4.12 -36.80 26.68
C GLN A 137 5.32 -37.74 26.73
N ILE A 138 6.42 -37.27 27.30
CA ILE A 138 7.60 -38.08 27.66
C ILE A 138 7.98 -37.67 29.08
N ASP A 139 7.86 -38.60 30.03
CA ASP A 139 8.07 -38.32 31.45
C ASP A 139 7.22 -37.11 31.92
N SER A 140 7.84 -36.05 32.43
CA SER A 140 7.16 -34.82 32.85
C SER A 140 7.09 -33.73 31.78
N HIS A 141 7.53 -34.01 30.55
CA HIS A 141 7.35 -33.11 29.42
C HIS A 141 5.98 -33.35 28.80
N LEU A 142 5.20 -32.28 28.61
CA LEU A 142 3.87 -32.29 27.98
C LEU A 142 3.93 -31.51 26.66
N MET A 143 3.66 -32.18 25.54
CA MET A 143 3.68 -31.60 24.20
C MET A 143 2.27 -31.16 23.83
N VAL A 144 2.13 -29.90 23.48
CA VAL A 144 0.85 -29.28 23.13
C VAL A 144 0.98 -28.54 21.80
N ALA A 145 -0.05 -28.62 20.97
CA ALA A 145 -0.21 -27.73 19.82
C ALA A 145 -1.33 -26.72 20.12
N VAL A 146 -1.03 -25.43 19.97
CA VAL A 146 -2.00 -24.34 20.17
C VAL A 146 -2.27 -23.67 18.84
N THR A 147 -3.54 -23.53 18.49
CA THR A 147 -4.00 -22.87 17.25
C THR A 147 -4.77 -21.60 17.61
N PRO A 148 -4.22 -20.41 17.31
CA PRO A 148 -4.98 -19.16 17.37
C PRO A 148 -6.10 -19.15 16.34
N ALA A 149 -7.19 -18.44 16.63
CA ALA A 149 -8.24 -18.18 15.65
C ALA A 149 -7.68 -17.50 14.38
N ALA A 150 -8.25 -17.77 13.20
CA ALA A 150 -7.80 -17.17 11.94
C ALA A 150 -8.07 -15.65 11.86
N ASP A 151 -8.95 -15.13 12.72
CA ASP A 151 -9.27 -13.71 12.94
C ASP A 151 -8.70 -13.19 14.27
N CYS A 152 -7.67 -13.85 14.81
CA CYS A 152 -6.96 -13.39 16.00
C CYS A 152 -6.39 -11.97 15.80
N ILE A 153 -6.39 -11.17 16.87
CA ILE A 153 -5.77 -9.85 16.93
C ILE A 153 -4.27 -9.97 16.64
N VAL A 154 -3.78 -9.15 15.71
CA VAL A 154 -2.35 -9.03 15.42
C VAL A 154 -1.67 -8.13 16.44
N ALA A 155 -0.88 -8.74 17.32
CA ALA A 155 -0.22 -8.08 18.45
C ALA A 155 0.79 -9.00 19.15
N SER A 156 1.47 -8.47 20.16
CA SER A 156 2.18 -9.26 21.19
C SER A 156 1.20 -9.72 22.28
N TRP A 157 1.27 -10.99 22.67
CA TRP A 157 0.39 -11.66 23.62
C TRP A 157 1.19 -12.21 24.81
N SER A 158 0.65 -12.06 26.01
CA SER A 158 1.13 -12.72 27.22
C SER A 158 0.50 -14.11 27.34
N LEU A 159 1.25 -15.09 27.84
CA LEU A 159 0.78 -16.45 28.11
C LEU A 159 0.81 -16.74 29.62
N GLU A 160 -0.34 -17.16 30.14
CA GLU A 160 -0.51 -17.75 31.46
C GLU A 160 -1.00 -19.21 31.28
N VAL A 161 -0.46 -20.17 32.04
CA VAL A 161 -0.87 -21.59 32.01
C VAL A 161 -1.44 -21.95 33.36
N ASP A 162 -2.74 -22.20 33.39
CA ASP A 162 -3.48 -22.60 34.58
C ASP A 162 -3.57 -24.12 34.65
N THR A 163 -3.20 -24.66 35.81
CA THR A 163 -3.31 -26.08 36.12
C THR A 163 -4.22 -26.29 37.32
N LYS A 164 -5.05 -27.33 37.29
CA LYS A 164 -5.99 -27.62 38.37
C LYS A 164 -6.13 -29.12 38.58
N LEU A 165 -6.23 -29.52 39.85
CA LEU A 165 -6.64 -30.86 40.23
C LEU A 165 -8.18 -30.89 40.37
N ASN A 166 -8.85 -31.93 39.86
CA ASN A 166 -10.33 -32.02 39.78
C ASN A 166 -11.11 -31.70 41.08
N GLN A 167 -10.49 -31.89 42.25
CA GLN A 167 -11.06 -31.54 43.57
C GLN A 167 -10.06 -30.79 44.47
N GLY A 168 -9.19 -29.96 43.89
CA GLY A 168 -8.08 -29.34 44.63
C GLY A 168 -7.77 -27.90 44.23
N ARG A 169 -6.60 -27.45 44.70
CA ARG A 169 -6.03 -26.14 44.38
C ARG A 169 -5.68 -26.02 42.89
N SER A 170 -5.73 -24.78 42.39
CA SER A 170 -5.22 -24.40 41.08
C SER A 170 -3.89 -23.66 41.24
N LEU A 171 -2.99 -23.83 40.27
CA LEU A 171 -1.76 -23.06 40.12
C LEU A 171 -1.80 -22.33 38.78
N SER A 172 -1.06 -21.24 38.67
CA SER A 172 -0.92 -20.47 37.44
C SER A 172 0.55 -20.15 37.20
N TYR A 173 1.03 -20.38 35.99
CA TYR A 173 2.37 -20.03 35.56
C TYR A 173 2.30 -18.94 34.50
N LYS A 174 2.93 -17.80 34.76
CA LYS A 174 3.04 -16.71 33.80
C LYS A 174 4.39 -16.74 33.10
N HIS A 175 4.39 -16.85 31.77
CA HIS A 175 5.62 -16.78 31.01
C HIS A 175 6.14 -15.32 30.95
N PRO A 176 7.45 -15.07 31.16
CA PRO A 176 7.99 -13.72 31.28
C PRO A 176 8.05 -12.91 29.99
N VAL A 177 8.18 -13.56 28.82
CA VAL A 177 8.27 -12.87 27.52
C VAL A 177 7.00 -13.09 26.68
N PRO A 178 6.65 -12.16 25.78
CA PRO A 178 5.45 -12.28 24.97
C PRO A 178 5.63 -13.21 23.76
N ILE A 179 4.49 -13.59 23.17
CA ILE A 179 4.36 -14.29 21.90
C ILE A 179 3.74 -13.32 20.89
N TYR A 180 4.31 -13.19 19.70
CA TYR A 180 3.80 -12.33 18.64
C TYR A 180 2.93 -13.15 17.70
N ILE A 181 1.71 -12.69 17.42
CA ILE A 181 0.79 -13.31 16.48
C ILE A 181 0.54 -12.34 15.34
N LEU A 182 0.83 -12.77 14.11
CA LEU A 182 0.76 -11.98 12.87
C LEU A 182 -0.37 -12.42 11.96
N PHE A 183 -0.65 -11.63 10.92
CA PHE A 183 -1.49 -12.05 9.80
C PHE A 183 -0.88 -13.28 9.09
N ASN A 184 -1.74 -14.13 8.52
CA ASN A 184 -1.34 -15.40 7.92
C ASN A 184 -1.72 -15.56 6.43
N PRO A 185 -0.82 -15.15 5.50
CA PRO A 185 -1.00 -15.39 4.06
C PRO A 185 -1.04 -16.86 3.65
N TRP A 186 -0.68 -17.80 4.53
CA TRP A 186 -0.71 -19.25 4.27
C TRP A 186 -2.03 -19.90 4.72
N CYS A 187 -2.80 -19.27 5.60
CA CYS A 187 -4.04 -19.81 6.12
C CYS A 187 -5.23 -19.44 5.22
N LYS A 188 -5.91 -20.44 4.64
CA LYS A 188 -7.08 -20.24 3.75
C LYS A 188 -8.24 -19.47 4.39
N ASN A 189 -8.35 -19.52 5.72
CA ASN A 189 -9.40 -18.85 6.47
C ASN A 189 -9.02 -17.42 6.88
N ASP A 190 -7.78 -17.00 6.63
CA ASP A 190 -7.33 -15.64 6.87
C ASP A 190 -7.74 -14.73 5.70
N THR A 191 -8.19 -13.52 6.01
CA THR A 191 -8.56 -12.52 5.00
C THR A 191 -7.38 -12.05 4.15
N VAL A 192 -6.12 -12.27 4.56
CA VAL A 192 -4.93 -12.00 3.73
C VAL A 192 -4.38 -13.23 2.99
N TYR A 193 -5.13 -14.33 2.92
CA TYR A 193 -4.69 -15.57 2.27
C TYR A 193 -4.22 -15.33 0.83
N MET A 194 -2.98 -15.72 0.54
CA MET A 194 -2.37 -15.63 -0.78
C MET A 194 -2.04 -17.05 -1.28
N PRO A 195 -2.75 -17.57 -2.30
CA PRO A 195 -2.61 -18.97 -2.70
C PRO A 195 -1.24 -19.35 -3.27
N SER A 196 -0.61 -18.45 -4.01
CA SER A 196 0.64 -18.72 -4.75
C SER A 196 1.84 -18.65 -3.81
N GLN A 197 2.64 -19.73 -3.76
CA GLN A 197 3.87 -19.76 -2.98
C GLN A 197 4.87 -18.68 -3.43
N SER A 198 5.12 -18.56 -4.73
CA SER A 198 6.07 -17.56 -5.25
C SER A 198 5.64 -16.13 -4.95
N HIS A 199 4.32 -15.87 -4.90
CA HIS A 199 3.80 -14.57 -4.50
C HIS A 199 4.00 -14.33 -2.99
N ARG A 200 3.84 -15.34 -2.14
CA ARG A 200 4.14 -15.20 -0.70
C ARG A 200 5.64 -14.97 -0.46
N ASP A 201 6.48 -15.64 -1.22
CA ASP A 201 7.93 -15.43 -1.18
C ASP A 201 8.27 -13.97 -1.53
N GLU A 202 7.72 -13.45 -2.62
CA GLU A 202 7.97 -12.08 -3.09
C GLU A 202 7.32 -10.98 -2.23
N PHE A 203 6.05 -11.14 -1.86
CA PHE A 203 5.24 -10.07 -1.29
C PHE A 203 5.18 -10.09 0.24
N VAL A 204 5.77 -11.09 0.89
CA VAL A 204 5.84 -11.20 2.36
C VAL A 204 7.28 -11.41 2.83
N LEU A 205 7.99 -12.40 2.26
CA LEU A 205 9.28 -12.86 2.80
C LEU A 205 10.49 -12.11 2.26
N GLU A 206 10.46 -11.66 1.01
CA GLU A 206 11.53 -10.92 0.35
C GLU A 206 11.73 -9.54 1.01
N ASP A 207 12.99 -9.21 1.34
CA ASP A 207 13.37 -8.01 2.07
C ASP A 207 14.20 -7.03 1.24
N GLY A 208 14.51 -7.37 -0.02
CA GLY A 208 15.05 -6.47 -1.03
C GLY A 208 14.14 -6.34 -2.26
N GLY A 209 13.97 -5.12 -2.77
CA GLY A 209 13.08 -4.87 -3.90
C GLY A 209 13.57 -3.80 -4.86
N LEU A 210 12.72 -3.52 -5.86
CA LEU A 210 12.87 -2.42 -6.81
C LEU A 210 11.64 -1.51 -6.71
N ILE A 211 11.91 -0.21 -6.72
CA ILE A 211 10.91 0.83 -6.97
C ILE A 211 11.29 1.53 -8.27
N TYR A 212 10.32 1.88 -9.11
CA TYR A 212 10.61 2.54 -10.38
C TYR A 212 10.46 4.06 -10.23
N ARG A 213 11.33 4.81 -10.90
CA ARG A 213 11.31 6.27 -10.93
C ARG A 213 11.65 6.78 -12.34
N GLY A 214 11.53 8.08 -12.55
CA GLY A 214 11.95 8.73 -13.80
C GLY A 214 10.76 9.29 -14.55
N VAL A 215 10.66 8.99 -15.84
CA VAL A 215 9.54 9.41 -16.70
C VAL A 215 9.08 8.20 -17.51
N TYR A 216 7.86 8.25 -18.05
CA TYR A 216 7.22 7.11 -18.71
C TYR A 216 8.09 6.46 -19.81
N ASN A 217 8.88 7.25 -20.56
CA ASN A 217 9.75 6.77 -21.64
C ASN A 217 11.20 6.48 -21.21
N ARG A 218 11.57 6.73 -19.94
CA ARG A 218 12.90 6.47 -19.39
C ARG A 218 12.79 6.02 -17.94
N ILE A 219 12.20 4.85 -17.76
CA ILE A 219 11.97 4.21 -16.47
C ILE A 219 13.32 3.74 -15.89
N LYS A 220 13.58 4.11 -14.63
CA LYS A 220 14.80 3.74 -13.90
C LYS A 220 14.47 2.89 -12.68
N PRO A 221 15.09 1.70 -12.52
CA PRO A 221 14.98 0.92 -11.30
C PRO A 221 15.76 1.59 -10.17
N CYS A 222 15.17 1.60 -8.97
CA CYS A 222 15.77 2.06 -7.73
C CYS A 222 15.71 0.90 -6.72
N PRO A 223 16.84 0.23 -6.44
CA PRO A 223 16.91 -0.76 -5.37
C PRO A 223 16.48 -0.17 -4.04
N TRP A 224 15.74 -0.97 -3.26
CA TRP A 224 15.28 -0.59 -1.93
C TRP A 224 15.38 -1.77 -0.98
N TYR A 225 16.02 -1.57 0.17
CA TYR A 225 16.07 -2.56 1.23
C TYR A 225 14.93 -2.33 2.23
N TYR A 226 13.95 -3.24 2.26
CA TYR A 226 12.83 -3.17 3.20
C TYR A 226 13.28 -3.53 4.62
N GLY A 227 13.98 -4.67 4.79
CA GLY A 227 14.54 -5.08 6.08
C GLY A 227 13.48 -5.38 7.15
N GLN A 228 12.31 -5.90 6.78
CA GLN A 228 11.18 -6.13 7.70
C GLN A 228 11.46 -7.11 8.85
N HIS A 229 12.51 -7.92 8.73
CA HIS A 229 12.91 -8.93 9.71
C HIS A 229 13.93 -8.42 10.73
N GLU A 230 14.45 -7.21 10.55
CA GLU A 230 15.52 -6.64 11.37
C GLU A 230 15.03 -6.14 12.73
N LYS A 231 16.01 -5.87 13.60
CA LYS A 231 15.78 -5.40 14.97
C LYS A 231 14.84 -4.18 14.99
N ASP A 232 13.91 -4.19 15.94
CA ASP A 232 12.92 -3.14 16.25
C ASP A 232 11.84 -2.92 15.18
N ILE A 233 11.91 -3.55 14.00
CA ILE A 233 10.97 -3.29 12.90
C ILE A 233 9.57 -3.83 13.19
N LEU A 234 9.45 -5.08 13.66
CA LEU A 234 8.14 -5.64 14.00
C LEU A 234 7.48 -4.89 15.17
N ASP A 235 8.26 -4.57 16.21
CA ASP A 235 7.77 -3.78 17.34
C ASP A 235 7.35 -2.36 16.91
N CYS A 236 8.07 -1.75 15.97
CA CYS A 236 7.69 -0.49 15.35
C CYS A 236 6.39 -0.62 14.56
N ALA A 237 6.21 -1.68 13.77
CA ALA A 237 5.00 -1.89 13.00
C ALA A 237 3.77 -2.00 13.90
N LEU A 238 3.86 -2.78 14.99
CA LEU A 238 2.78 -2.90 15.98
C LEU A 238 2.50 -1.57 16.72
N TYR A 239 3.55 -0.82 17.04
CA TYR A 239 3.44 0.52 17.63
C TYR A 239 2.71 1.49 16.68
N LEU A 240 3.05 1.49 15.39
CA LEU A 240 2.39 2.35 14.40
C LEU A 240 0.90 2.06 14.30
N VAL A 241 0.50 0.80 14.26
CA VAL A 241 -0.92 0.42 14.20
C VAL A 241 -1.68 0.89 15.46
N ARG A 242 -1.11 0.68 16.64
CA ARG A 242 -1.79 0.94 17.93
C ARG A 242 -1.78 2.41 18.33
N GLU A 243 -0.60 3.02 18.36
CA GLU A 243 -0.39 4.34 18.97
C GLU A 243 -0.67 5.47 17.99
N ILE A 244 -0.14 5.36 16.77
CA ILE A 244 -0.25 6.42 15.76
C ILE A 244 -1.54 6.23 14.97
N GLY A 245 -1.76 5.04 14.41
CA GLY A 245 -2.97 4.67 13.68
C GLY A 245 -4.20 4.46 14.57
N LYS A 246 -4.03 4.48 15.91
CA LYS A 246 -5.11 4.39 16.91
C LYS A 246 -6.04 3.18 16.75
N VAL A 247 -5.58 2.10 16.11
CA VAL A 247 -6.36 0.86 15.96
C VAL A 247 -6.24 0.03 17.23
N LYS A 248 -7.31 -0.01 18.04
CA LYS A 248 -7.32 -0.64 19.36
C LYS A 248 -8.21 -1.88 19.43
N GLY A 249 -7.91 -2.75 20.38
CA GLY A 249 -8.72 -3.94 20.68
C GLY A 249 -8.91 -4.85 19.47
N PRO A 250 -10.13 -5.39 19.25
CA PRO A 250 -10.43 -6.31 18.13
C PRO A 250 -10.20 -5.73 16.74
N ALA A 251 -10.22 -4.41 16.57
CA ALA A 251 -10.03 -3.81 15.24
C ALA A 251 -8.68 -4.17 14.59
N ARG A 252 -7.70 -4.58 15.41
CA ARG A 252 -6.37 -5.07 14.96
C ARG A 252 -6.39 -6.47 14.34
N SER A 253 -7.52 -7.18 14.34
CA SER A 253 -7.67 -8.40 13.54
C SER A 253 -8.06 -8.12 12.09
N ASP A 254 -8.45 -6.89 11.76
CA ASP A 254 -8.94 -6.52 10.44
C ASP A 254 -7.82 -5.87 9.59
N PRO A 255 -7.38 -6.51 8.48
CA PRO A 255 -6.35 -5.94 7.63
C PRO A 255 -6.83 -4.67 6.89
N ILE A 256 -8.14 -4.46 6.70
CA ILE A 256 -8.69 -3.27 6.05
C ILE A 256 -8.44 -2.06 6.94
N ARG A 257 -8.87 -2.14 8.20
CA ARG A 257 -8.63 -1.09 9.22
C ARG A 257 -7.16 -0.86 9.47
N THR A 258 -6.39 -1.95 9.57
CA THR A 258 -4.94 -1.88 9.79
C THR A 258 -4.25 -1.15 8.63
N SER A 259 -4.55 -1.52 7.38
CA SER A 259 -3.94 -0.89 6.19
C SER A 259 -4.31 0.58 6.06
N ARG A 260 -5.59 0.93 6.25
CA ARG A 260 -6.07 2.33 6.23
C ARG A 260 -5.43 3.19 7.31
N ALA A 261 -5.18 2.62 8.49
CA ALA A 261 -4.49 3.33 9.55
C ALA A 261 -2.99 3.51 9.25
N LEU A 262 -2.37 2.53 8.59
CA LEU A 262 -0.97 2.60 8.20
C LEU A 262 -0.69 3.62 7.09
N SER A 263 -1.61 3.83 6.15
CA SER A 263 -1.45 4.92 5.17
C SER A 263 -1.36 6.29 5.85
N ALA A 264 -2.10 6.51 6.94
CA ALA A 264 -1.94 7.71 7.78
C ALA A 264 -0.67 7.68 8.62
N ALA A 265 -0.44 6.59 9.36
CA ALA A 265 0.61 6.51 10.38
C ALA A 265 2.04 6.61 9.83
N VAL A 266 2.24 6.37 8.53
CA VAL A 266 3.54 6.53 7.88
C VAL A 266 3.84 8.00 7.55
N ASN A 267 2.83 8.87 7.44
CA ASN A 267 3.02 10.31 7.23
C ASN A 267 2.81 11.15 8.50
N ALA A 268 3.47 12.30 8.57
CA ALA A 268 3.53 13.14 9.76
C ALA A 268 2.40 14.18 9.97
N PRO A 269 1.75 14.76 8.94
CA PRO A 269 0.87 15.93 9.09
C PRO A 269 -0.12 15.92 10.26
N ASP A 270 -0.80 14.80 10.51
CA ASP A 270 -1.90 14.76 11.48
C ASP A 270 -1.46 14.21 12.85
N ASP A 271 -0.78 13.07 12.85
CA ASP A 271 -0.54 12.26 14.05
C ASP A 271 0.95 12.03 14.38
N ASN A 272 1.85 12.87 13.86
CA ASN A 272 3.30 12.72 14.03
C ASN A 272 3.80 11.31 13.63
N GLY A 273 3.27 10.79 12.52
CA GLY A 273 3.73 9.54 11.92
C GLY A 273 5.16 9.59 11.40
N VAL A 274 5.55 8.55 10.65
CA VAL A 274 6.98 8.23 10.44
C VAL A 274 7.75 9.32 9.70
N ILE A 275 7.22 9.88 8.61
CA ILE A 275 8.00 10.69 7.66
C ILE A 275 7.38 12.08 7.46
N ILE A 276 8.24 13.11 7.55
CA ILE A 276 7.92 14.47 7.08
C ILE A 276 8.29 14.59 5.60
N GLY A 277 7.34 15.03 4.79
CA GLY A 277 7.50 15.20 3.34
C GLY A 277 8.25 16.49 2.99
N ASN A 278 9.07 16.46 1.95
CA ASN A 278 9.71 17.66 1.40
C ASN A 278 10.06 17.48 -0.09
N TRP A 279 9.60 18.42 -0.90
CA TRP A 279 9.78 18.45 -2.37
C TRP A 279 10.63 19.64 -2.85
N GLY A 280 11.51 20.18 -1.99
CA GLY A 280 12.38 21.29 -2.34
C GLY A 280 13.33 21.02 -3.52
N ASP A 281 13.64 22.06 -4.29
CA ASP A 281 14.43 21.97 -5.51
C ASP A 281 15.94 22.04 -5.26
N LYS A 282 16.37 22.59 -4.11
CA LYS A 282 17.78 22.84 -3.79
C LYS A 282 18.23 21.98 -2.61
N PRO A 283 19.51 21.57 -2.56
CA PRO A 283 20.04 20.83 -1.41
C PRO A 283 19.84 21.53 -0.06
N SER A 284 19.84 22.86 -0.04
CA SER A 284 19.57 23.69 1.15
C SER A 284 18.17 23.49 1.73
N ASP A 285 17.20 23.11 0.90
CA ASP A 285 15.80 22.97 1.29
C ASP A 285 15.57 21.74 2.18
N TYR A 286 16.55 20.82 2.19
CA TYR A 286 16.59 19.64 3.05
C TYR A 286 17.42 19.85 4.32
N SER A 287 17.75 21.09 4.66
CA SER A 287 18.46 21.41 5.89
C SER A 287 17.71 20.90 7.13
N GLY A 288 18.45 20.35 8.10
CA GLY A 288 17.88 19.72 9.28
C GLY A 288 17.32 18.30 9.07
N GLY A 289 17.56 17.69 7.92
CA GLY A 289 17.19 16.30 7.64
C GLY A 289 18.04 15.64 6.54
N THR A 290 17.58 14.48 6.09
CA THR A 290 18.18 13.73 4.98
C THR A 290 17.46 14.05 3.69
N ASN A 291 18.21 14.37 2.63
CA ASN A 291 17.65 14.50 1.29
C ASN A 291 17.00 13.15 0.87
N PRO A 292 15.73 13.14 0.42
CA PRO A 292 14.99 11.92 0.08
C PRO A 292 15.71 10.96 -0.86
N VAL A 293 16.55 11.44 -1.79
CA VAL A 293 17.28 10.60 -2.74
C VAL A 293 18.43 9.81 -2.13
N LYS A 294 18.85 10.13 -0.90
CA LYS A 294 19.92 9.42 -0.18
C LYS A 294 19.42 8.17 0.54
N TRP A 295 18.11 8.02 0.73
CA TRP A 295 17.57 6.81 1.32
C TRP A 295 17.68 5.64 0.35
N VAL A 296 18.17 4.51 0.87
CA VAL A 296 18.34 3.25 0.13
C VAL A 296 17.49 2.11 0.71
N GLY A 297 16.68 2.42 1.73
CA GLY A 297 15.92 1.42 2.47
C GLY A 297 15.15 2.01 3.66
N SER A 298 14.27 1.21 4.22
CA SER A 298 13.36 1.60 5.31
C SER A 298 13.97 1.45 6.70
N LEU A 299 14.98 0.59 6.84
CA LEU A 299 15.55 0.18 8.13
C LEU A 299 15.92 1.36 9.03
N ASN A 300 16.79 2.25 8.54
CA ASN A 300 17.27 3.39 9.32
C ASN A 300 16.15 4.41 9.64
N ILE A 301 15.16 4.53 8.75
CA ILE A 301 14.02 5.44 8.96
C ILE A 301 13.17 4.92 10.11
N LEU A 302 12.77 3.65 10.06
CA LEU A 302 11.90 3.03 11.07
C LEU A 302 12.61 2.88 12.42
N GLN A 303 13.88 2.50 12.45
CA GLN A 303 14.64 2.42 13.70
C GLN A 303 14.79 3.80 14.36
N SER A 304 15.17 4.83 13.59
CA SER A 304 15.27 6.19 14.11
C SER A 304 13.92 6.71 14.63
N TYR A 305 12.84 6.45 13.90
CA TYR A 305 11.49 6.81 14.33
C TYR A 305 11.11 6.08 15.61
N TYR A 306 11.34 4.76 15.67
CA TYR A 306 10.94 3.94 16.79
C TYR A 306 11.71 4.25 18.07
N GLU A 307 13.00 4.57 17.96
CA GLU A 307 13.82 4.98 19.09
C GLU A 307 13.38 6.35 19.64
N GLN A 308 13.15 7.32 18.75
CA GLN A 308 12.91 8.72 19.15
C GLN A 308 11.43 9.06 19.35
N LYS A 309 10.51 8.23 18.81
CA LYS A 309 9.07 8.50 18.68
C LYS A 309 8.78 9.86 18.03
N LYS A 310 9.59 10.24 17.05
CA LYS A 310 9.52 11.53 16.36
C LYS A 310 9.65 11.34 14.86
N PRO A 311 8.91 12.11 14.04
CA PRO A 311 8.99 12.02 12.59
C PRO A 311 10.40 12.24 12.03
N VAL A 312 10.74 11.48 10.99
CA VAL A 312 12.03 11.52 10.30
C VAL A 312 11.94 12.44 9.08
N LYS A 313 12.95 13.30 8.95
CA LYS A 313 13.10 14.26 7.85
C LYS A 313 14.13 13.73 6.84
N TYR A 314 13.89 13.69 5.53
CA TYR A 314 12.65 13.92 4.80
C TYR A 314 12.35 12.75 3.87
N GLY A 315 11.13 12.66 3.36
CA GLY A 315 10.75 11.70 2.32
C GLY A 315 9.94 12.31 1.19
N GLN A 316 9.81 11.52 0.11
CA GLN A 316 8.91 11.73 -1.03
C GLN A 316 8.21 10.39 -1.32
N CYS A 317 7.30 10.34 -2.29
CA CYS A 317 6.39 9.19 -2.52
C CYS A 317 7.07 7.81 -2.48
N TRP A 318 8.22 7.60 -3.12
CA TRP A 318 8.91 6.30 -3.09
C TRP A 318 9.47 5.92 -1.69
N VAL A 319 9.82 6.92 -0.87
CA VAL A 319 10.26 6.70 0.52
C VAL A 319 9.08 6.28 1.38
N TYR A 320 7.92 6.96 1.23
CA TYR A 320 6.66 6.57 1.85
C TYR A 320 6.29 5.12 1.47
N ALA A 321 6.30 4.81 0.17
CA ALA A 321 5.94 3.49 -0.33
C ALA A 321 6.90 2.39 0.14
N GLY A 322 8.21 2.67 0.21
CA GLY A 322 9.20 1.72 0.73
C GLY A 322 8.98 1.40 2.21
N VAL A 323 8.73 2.43 3.03
CA VAL A 323 8.44 2.28 4.46
C VAL A 323 7.11 1.56 4.68
N LEU A 324 6.04 1.94 3.97
CA LEU A 324 4.74 1.29 4.08
C LEU A 324 4.81 -0.19 3.66
N THR A 325 5.54 -0.53 2.60
CA THR A 325 5.80 -1.93 2.21
C THR A 325 6.43 -2.72 3.36
N THR A 326 7.42 -2.11 4.03
CA THR A 326 8.16 -2.77 5.12
C THR A 326 7.24 -3.08 6.30
N VAL A 327 6.43 -2.10 6.70
CA VAL A 327 5.50 -2.23 7.84
C VAL A 327 4.41 -3.27 7.52
N CYS A 328 3.80 -3.22 6.34
CA CYS A 328 2.80 -4.22 5.93
C CYS A 328 3.38 -5.65 5.90
N ARG A 329 4.57 -5.84 5.30
CA ARG A 329 5.24 -7.15 5.24
C ARG A 329 5.63 -7.66 6.62
N ALA A 330 6.11 -6.80 7.52
CA ALA A 330 6.42 -7.16 8.90
C ALA A 330 5.20 -7.74 9.64
N LEU A 331 4.01 -7.15 9.42
CA LEU A 331 2.76 -7.61 10.02
C LEU A 331 2.17 -8.87 9.36
N GLY A 332 2.71 -9.28 8.20
CA GLY A 332 2.20 -10.40 7.41
C GLY A 332 1.11 -10.03 6.42
N ILE A 333 0.91 -8.76 6.09
CA ILE A 333 0.04 -8.33 5.00
C ILE A 333 0.87 -8.35 3.70
N PRO A 334 0.55 -9.19 2.69
CA PRO A 334 1.32 -9.21 1.46
C PRO A 334 1.23 -7.86 0.75
N CYS A 335 2.38 -7.29 0.40
CA CYS A 335 2.46 -5.91 -0.08
C CYS A 335 3.54 -5.73 -1.16
N ARG A 336 3.28 -4.88 -2.15
CA ARG A 336 4.26 -4.44 -3.16
C ARG A 336 4.15 -2.93 -3.42
N PRO A 337 5.27 -2.22 -3.66
CA PRO A 337 5.20 -0.86 -4.18
C PRO A 337 4.82 -0.88 -5.66
N VAL A 338 4.14 0.17 -6.10
CA VAL A 338 3.68 0.38 -7.47
C VAL A 338 4.03 1.80 -7.90
N THR A 339 4.52 1.94 -9.13
CA THR A 339 4.83 3.23 -9.73
C THR A 339 3.90 3.49 -10.91
N GLY A 340 3.09 4.54 -10.84
CA GLY A 340 2.37 5.08 -11.99
C GLY A 340 3.17 6.23 -12.62
N PHE A 341 3.29 6.26 -13.95
CA PHE A 341 3.89 7.39 -14.67
C PHE A 341 2.80 8.31 -15.20
N ASN A 342 3.08 9.62 -15.23
CA ASN A 342 2.08 10.65 -15.47
C ASN A 342 0.86 10.47 -14.54
N ALA A 343 1.11 10.28 -13.26
CA ALA A 343 0.06 10.07 -12.26
C ALA A 343 -0.64 11.41 -11.98
N ALA A 344 -1.96 11.42 -12.08
CA ALA A 344 -2.75 12.62 -11.85
C ALA A 344 -2.97 12.87 -10.35
N HIS A 345 -2.94 14.14 -9.97
CA HIS A 345 -3.37 14.62 -8.67
C HIS A 345 -4.58 15.52 -8.87
N ASP A 346 -5.76 14.90 -8.80
CA ASP A 346 -7.07 15.56 -8.90
C ASP A 346 -7.48 16.08 -7.52
N SER A 347 -7.28 17.39 -7.34
CA SER A 347 -7.57 18.10 -6.08
C SER A 347 -9.04 18.50 -5.95
N GLN A 348 -9.82 18.39 -7.03
CA GLN A 348 -11.19 18.89 -7.11
C GLN A 348 -12.23 17.77 -7.17
N GLY A 349 -11.80 16.52 -7.33
CA GLY A 349 -12.66 15.35 -7.48
C GLY A 349 -13.46 15.36 -8.78
N SER A 350 -12.95 16.02 -9.82
CA SER A 350 -13.61 16.12 -11.13
C SER A 350 -13.41 14.88 -12.00
N LEU A 351 -12.46 14.01 -11.64
CA LEU A 351 -11.91 12.93 -12.48
C LEU A 351 -11.23 13.44 -13.76
N THR A 352 -11.03 14.75 -13.86
CA THR A 352 -10.36 15.43 -14.96
C THR A 352 -9.22 16.25 -14.40
N ILE A 353 -8.24 16.59 -15.23
CA ILE A 353 -7.18 17.52 -14.85
C ILE A 353 -7.35 18.78 -15.68
N ASP A 354 -7.80 19.84 -15.03
CA ASP A 354 -8.35 21.01 -15.68
C ASP A 354 -7.34 22.17 -15.71
N TYR A 355 -6.67 22.33 -16.86
CA TYR A 355 -5.79 23.46 -17.11
C TYR A 355 -6.58 24.63 -17.68
N ILE A 356 -6.54 25.78 -17.00
CA ILE A 356 -7.30 26.97 -17.42
C ILE A 356 -6.33 28.01 -17.96
N MET A 357 -6.62 28.55 -19.15
CA MET A 357 -5.79 29.57 -19.80
C MET A 357 -6.56 30.86 -20.09
N ASP A 358 -5.84 31.99 -20.06
CA ASP A 358 -6.34 33.28 -20.51
C ASP A 358 -6.36 33.42 -22.05
N ASP A 359 -6.87 34.54 -22.55
CA ASP A 359 -6.93 34.84 -24.00
C ASP A 359 -5.53 34.95 -24.65
N GLN A 360 -4.47 35.18 -23.86
CA GLN A 360 -3.08 35.25 -24.31
C GLN A 360 -2.36 33.89 -24.27
N GLY A 361 -3.00 32.90 -23.64
CA GLY A 361 -2.50 31.56 -23.52
C GLY A 361 -1.53 31.30 -22.39
N ASN A 362 -1.59 32.13 -21.36
CA ASN A 362 -0.92 31.86 -20.10
C ASN A 362 -1.83 30.97 -19.25
N LEU A 363 -1.21 30.03 -18.55
CA LEU A 363 -1.92 29.27 -17.52
C LEU A 363 -2.32 30.22 -16.41
N LEU A 364 -3.56 30.10 -15.97
CA LEU A 364 -4.07 30.81 -14.83
C LEU A 364 -3.87 29.93 -13.60
N ASP A 365 -2.66 29.98 -13.03
CA ASP A 365 -2.25 29.15 -11.90
C ASP A 365 -3.19 29.29 -10.68
N ASN A 366 -3.89 30.43 -10.56
CA ASN A 366 -4.88 30.66 -9.51
C ASN A 366 -6.19 29.86 -9.69
N PHE A 367 -6.43 29.28 -10.86
CA PHE A 367 -7.58 28.43 -11.15
C PHE A 367 -7.23 26.95 -11.37
N THR A 368 -5.94 26.61 -11.50
CA THR A 368 -5.46 25.23 -11.69
C THR A 368 -4.69 24.77 -10.45
N THR A 369 -5.37 24.01 -9.59
CA THR A 369 -4.76 23.36 -8.40
C THR A 369 -4.32 21.92 -8.69
N ASP A 370 -4.83 21.31 -9.75
CA ASP A 370 -4.47 19.95 -10.15
C ASP A 370 -3.06 19.89 -10.74
N SER A 371 -2.44 18.72 -10.64
CA SER A 371 -1.11 18.49 -11.20
C SER A 371 -0.97 17.09 -11.76
N ILE A 372 -0.02 16.90 -12.68
CA ILE A 372 0.34 15.57 -13.16
C ILE A 372 1.82 15.35 -12.83
N TRP A 373 2.07 14.33 -12.02
CA TRP A 373 3.41 13.98 -11.57
C TRP A 373 4.07 13.09 -12.61
N ASN A 374 5.35 13.36 -12.91
CA ASN A 374 6.15 12.52 -13.82
C ASN A 374 6.07 11.04 -13.46
N TYR A 375 6.09 10.76 -12.16
CA TYR A 375 5.72 9.49 -11.58
C TYR A 375 5.23 9.72 -10.15
N HIS A 376 4.36 8.82 -9.69
CA HIS A 376 4.01 8.67 -8.29
C HIS A 376 4.20 7.22 -7.85
N VAL A 377 4.46 7.01 -6.57
CA VAL A 377 4.66 5.66 -6.01
C VAL A 377 3.75 5.46 -4.82
N TRP A 378 2.91 4.44 -4.91
CA TRP A 378 2.01 3.96 -3.84
C TRP A 378 2.26 2.48 -3.57
N ASN A 379 1.37 1.83 -2.82
CA ASN A 379 1.45 0.41 -2.49
C ASN A 379 0.19 -0.33 -2.90
N GLU A 380 0.34 -1.63 -3.17
CA GLU A 380 -0.78 -2.55 -3.17
C GLU A 380 -0.64 -3.52 -2.00
N VAL A 381 -1.76 -3.78 -1.33
CA VAL A 381 -1.88 -4.79 -0.25
C VAL A 381 -2.89 -5.85 -0.66
N TRP A 382 -2.61 -7.12 -0.36
CA TRP A 382 -3.48 -8.24 -0.73
C TRP A 382 -4.43 -8.61 0.42
N MET A 383 -5.74 -8.52 0.18
CA MET A 383 -6.75 -8.97 1.14
C MET A 383 -8.12 -9.20 0.48
N ASN A 384 -8.98 -9.97 1.16
CA ASN A 384 -10.40 -10.03 0.87
C ASN A 384 -11.12 -8.74 1.31
N ARG A 385 -12.23 -8.41 0.66
CA ARG A 385 -13.05 -7.23 0.92
C ARG A 385 -14.50 -7.58 1.31
N PRO A 386 -14.72 -8.22 2.48
CA PRO A 386 -16.06 -8.63 2.91
C PRO A 386 -17.04 -7.46 3.10
N ASP A 387 -16.52 -6.23 3.24
CA ASP A 387 -17.27 -4.99 3.36
C ASP A 387 -17.93 -4.51 2.05
N ILE A 388 -17.35 -4.85 0.89
CA ILE A 388 -17.84 -4.38 -0.43
C ILE A 388 -18.14 -5.50 -1.43
N GLY A 389 -17.81 -6.75 -1.12
CA GLY A 389 -18.14 -7.94 -1.91
C GLY A 389 -16.91 -8.81 -2.25
N PRO A 390 -17.08 -10.14 -2.36
CA PRO A 390 -15.98 -11.08 -2.61
C PRO A 390 -15.25 -10.83 -3.93
N GLU A 391 -15.91 -10.22 -4.90
CA GLU A 391 -15.38 -9.92 -6.22
C GLU A 391 -14.35 -8.79 -6.22
N TYR A 392 -14.32 -7.95 -5.16
CA TYR A 392 -13.43 -6.81 -4.97
C TYR A 392 -12.19 -7.13 -4.11
N GLY A 393 -12.06 -8.38 -3.67
CA GLY A 393 -10.84 -8.86 -3.01
C GLY A 393 -9.62 -8.92 -3.94
N GLY A 394 -8.48 -9.32 -3.38
CA GLY A 394 -7.19 -9.35 -4.08
C GLY A 394 -6.38 -8.10 -3.76
N TRP A 395 -5.70 -7.54 -4.77
CA TRP A 395 -4.90 -6.33 -4.60
C TRP A 395 -5.77 -5.10 -4.32
N GLN A 396 -5.35 -4.31 -3.34
CA GLN A 396 -5.94 -3.04 -2.96
C GLN A 396 -4.88 -1.94 -2.97
N ALA A 397 -5.10 -0.85 -3.68
CA ALA A 397 -4.21 0.32 -3.67
C ALA A 397 -4.26 1.01 -2.30
N LEU A 398 -3.11 1.44 -1.81
CA LEU A 398 -2.90 2.08 -0.51
C LEU A 398 -1.77 3.09 -0.67
N ASP A 399 -2.01 4.35 -0.32
CA ASP A 399 -0.99 5.40 -0.47
C ASP A 399 -0.78 6.14 0.86
N ALA A 400 0.47 6.17 1.30
CA ALA A 400 0.89 6.88 2.51
C ALA A 400 1.42 8.29 2.23
N THR A 401 1.53 8.70 0.97
CA THR A 401 1.94 10.05 0.61
C THR A 401 0.81 11.03 0.93
N PRO A 402 1.04 12.07 1.74
CA PRO A 402 -0.01 13.01 2.13
C PRO A 402 -0.33 13.95 0.96
N GLN A 403 -1.28 13.55 0.11
CA GLN A 403 -1.77 14.31 -1.03
C GLN A 403 -3.13 14.92 -0.71
N GLU A 404 -4.17 14.09 -0.64
CA GLU A 404 -5.54 14.49 -0.32
C GLU A 404 -5.98 13.94 1.04
N THR A 405 -6.92 14.65 1.67
CA THR A 405 -7.53 14.20 2.93
C THR A 405 -8.72 13.28 2.65
N SER A 406 -8.82 12.18 3.41
CA SER A 406 -9.98 11.28 3.42
C SER A 406 -10.49 11.16 4.85
N GLU A 407 -11.75 11.59 5.06
CA GLU A 407 -12.36 11.75 6.38
C GLU A 407 -11.45 12.61 7.30
N ASP A 408 -11.11 13.82 6.82
CA ASP A 408 -10.31 14.86 7.51
C ASP A 408 -8.88 14.43 7.94
N MET A 409 -8.31 13.41 7.31
CA MET A 409 -6.96 12.92 7.60
C MET A 409 -6.21 12.57 6.32
N TYR A 410 -4.91 12.82 6.25
CA TYR A 410 -4.06 12.45 5.12
C TYR A 410 -3.84 10.93 5.06
N ARG A 411 -4.74 10.26 4.35
CA ARG A 411 -4.71 8.80 4.11
C ARG A 411 -5.43 8.47 2.81
N CYS A 412 -5.02 7.38 2.19
CA CYS A 412 -5.68 6.85 1.00
C CYS A 412 -5.75 5.32 1.06
N GLY A 413 -6.90 4.76 0.69
CA GLY A 413 -7.16 3.33 0.58
C GLY A 413 -7.53 2.63 1.91
N PRO A 414 -7.66 1.30 1.91
CA PRO A 414 -7.41 0.38 0.79
C PRO A 414 -8.51 0.42 -0.29
N THR A 415 -8.09 0.58 -1.55
CA THR A 415 -8.97 0.74 -2.72
C THR A 415 -8.90 -0.48 -3.61
N SER A 416 -10.04 -1.12 -3.92
CA SER A 416 -10.03 -2.31 -4.78
C SER A 416 -9.59 -1.96 -6.21
N LEU A 417 -8.55 -2.62 -6.72
CA LEU A 417 -8.11 -2.45 -8.12
C LEU A 417 -9.21 -2.79 -9.12
N ARG A 418 -10.08 -3.75 -8.76
CA ARG A 418 -11.24 -4.07 -9.60
C ARG A 418 -12.24 -2.92 -9.64
N ALA A 419 -12.52 -2.28 -8.50
CA ALA A 419 -13.40 -1.13 -8.44
C ALA A 419 -12.84 0.03 -9.28
N VAL A 420 -11.53 0.28 -9.21
CA VAL A 420 -10.84 1.26 -10.07
C VAL A 420 -10.98 0.88 -11.55
N ARG A 421 -10.62 -0.34 -11.93
CA ARG A 421 -10.67 -0.79 -13.33
C ARG A 421 -12.07 -0.75 -13.93
N ASP A 422 -13.09 -1.05 -13.13
CA ASP A 422 -14.48 -1.12 -13.58
C ASP A 422 -15.26 0.20 -13.34
N GLY A 423 -14.57 1.27 -12.90
CA GLY A 423 -15.15 2.61 -12.71
C GLY A 423 -16.24 2.67 -11.64
N GLU A 424 -16.08 1.92 -10.55
CA GLU A 424 -17.01 1.87 -9.40
C GLU A 424 -16.58 2.88 -8.31
N ILE A 425 -16.56 4.17 -8.66
CA ILE A 425 -15.88 5.22 -7.89
C ILE A 425 -16.47 5.50 -6.50
N GLU A 426 -17.73 5.12 -6.27
CA GLU A 426 -18.42 5.26 -4.98
C GLU A 426 -18.01 4.19 -3.96
N LYS A 427 -17.31 3.13 -4.38
CA LYS A 427 -16.88 2.06 -3.46
C LYS A 427 -15.81 2.59 -2.51
N PRO A 428 -15.89 2.26 -1.21
CA PRO A 428 -14.83 2.63 -0.30
C PRO A 428 -13.56 1.79 -0.55
N TYR A 429 -12.37 2.31 -0.24
CA TYR A 429 -12.09 3.68 0.17
C TYR A 429 -11.45 4.44 -0.99
N ASP A 430 -11.72 5.74 -1.09
CA ASP A 430 -10.97 6.67 -1.94
C ASP A 430 -10.91 6.27 -3.44
N THR A 431 -11.86 5.46 -3.91
CA THR A 431 -11.82 4.90 -5.28
C THR A 431 -11.87 5.98 -6.34
N SER A 432 -12.66 7.04 -6.13
CA SER A 432 -12.67 8.20 -7.03
C SER A 432 -11.30 8.83 -7.23
N TYR A 433 -10.54 9.00 -6.15
CA TYR A 433 -9.20 9.61 -6.20
C TYR A 433 -8.21 8.70 -6.94
N VAL A 434 -8.13 7.42 -6.56
CA VAL A 434 -7.25 6.45 -7.21
C VAL A 434 -7.65 6.22 -8.68
N PHE A 435 -8.95 6.34 -9.00
CA PHE A 435 -9.43 6.29 -10.38
C PHE A 435 -8.91 7.47 -11.19
N ALA A 436 -9.06 8.70 -10.68
CA ALA A 436 -8.56 9.91 -11.33
C ALA A 436 -7.04 9.83 -11.53
N GLU A 437 -6.30 9.36 -10.52
CA GLU A 437 -4.85 9.22 -10.56
C GLU A 437 -4.32 8.45 -11.79
N VAL A 438 -5.09 7.47 -12.30
CA VAL A 438 -4.68 6.61 -13.42
C VAL A 438 -5.53 6.74 -14.68
N ASN A 439 -6.69 7.40 -14.63
CA ASN A 439 -7.62 7.55 -15.77
C ASN A 439 -8.00 9.00 -16.10
N ALA A 440 -7.58 10.01 -15.32
CA ALA A 440 -8.07 11.36 -15.53
C ALA A 440 -7.75 11.87 -16.94
N ASP A 441 -8.76 12.42 -17.61
CA ASP A 441 -8.58 13.08 -18.89
C ASP A 441 -7.95 14.46 -18.63
N LYS A 442 -6.88 14.79 -19.37
CA LYS A 442 -6.24 16.10 -19.27
C LYS A 442 -6.98 17.07 -20.17
N ILE A 443 -7.64 18.06 -19.57
CA ILE A 443 -8.47 19.02 -20.29
C ILE A 443 -7.82 20.40 -20.28
N LEU A 444 -7.94 21.07 -21.42
CA LEU A 444 -7.56 22.46 -21.57
C LEU A 444 -8.80 23.33 -21.79
N TRP A 445 -9.01 24.28 -20.89
CA TRP A 445 -10.10 25.25 -20.91
C TRP A 445 -9.59 26.65 -21.19
N LYS A 446 -10.40 27.44 -21.89
CA LYS A 446 -10.22 28.88 -22.04
C LYS A 446 -11.15 29.63 -21.10
N TYR A 447 -10.58 30.60 -20.39
CA TYR A 447 -11.29 31.57 -19.58
C TYR A 447 -11.20 32.96 -20.22
N SER A 448 -12.36 33.54 -20.56
CA SER A 448 -12.47 34.86 -21.19
C SER A 448 -13.18 35.90 -20.29
N GLY A 449 -13.12 35.70 -18.96
CA GLY A 449 -13.65 36.64 -17.95
C GLY A 449 -14.77 36.07 -17.06
N GLU A 450 -15.05 36.74 -15.94
CA GLU A 450 -15.88 36.22 -14.82
C GLU A 450 -17.30 35.79 -15.19
N ILE A 451 -17.91 36.43 -16.20
CA ILE A 451 -19.31 36.19 -16.58
C ILE A 451 -19.39 35.25 -17.80
N GLN A 452 -18.25 34.91 -18.42
CA GLN A 452 -18.22 34.08 -19.62
C GLN A 452 -18.08 32.59 -19.27
N PRO A 453 -18.77 31.69 -20.00
CA PRO A 453 -18.58 30.26 -19.81
C PRO A 453 -17.16 29.84 -20.21
N LEU A 454 -16.62 28.83 -19.51
CA LEU A 454 -15.38 28.18 -19.93
C LEU A 454 -15.58 27.56 -21.32
N LYS A 455 -14.64 27.79 -22.23
CA LYS A 455 -14.65 27.16 -23.55
C LYS A 455 -13.67 26.00 -23.57
N PHE A 456 -14.14 24.84 -24.02
CA PHE A 456 -13.31 23.66 -24.22
C PHE A 456 -12.34 23.88 -25.39
N ILE A 457 -11.05 23.60 -25.19
CA ILE A 457 -10.03 23.71 -26.24
C ILE A 457 -9.60 22.32 -26.71
N LYS A 458 -9.16 21.47 -25.78
CA LYS A 458 -8.55 20.18 -26.07
C LYS A 458 -8.75 19.22 -24.90
N VAL A 459 -8.89 17.94 -25.22
CA VAL A 459 -8.73 16.82 -24.28
C VAL A 459 -7.58 15.94 -24.74
N ASP A 460 -6.79 15.44 -23.79
CA ASP A 460 -5.87 14.33 -23.97
C ASP A 460 -6.29 13.19 -23.03
N THR A 461 -6.75 12.10 -23.64
CA THR A 461 -7.36 10.97 -22.96
C THR A 461 -6.38 9.85 -22.61
N GLU A 462 -5.13 9.95 -23.08
CA GLU A 462 -4.14 8.86 -23.01
C GLU A 462 -2.90 9.23 -22.18
N TYR A 463 -2.79 10.49 -21.76
CA TYR A 463 -1.59 11.01 -21.10
C TYR A 463 -1.38 10.45 -19.69
N VAL A 464 -2.46 10.29 -18.91
CA VAL A 464 -2.41 9.93 -17.49
C VAL A 464 -2.31 8.41 -17.29
N GLY A 465 -1.61 7.99 -16.23
CA GLY A 465 -1.60 6.59 -15.78
C GLY A 465 -0.89 5.63 -16.74
N GLN A 466 0.30 5.98 -17.18
CA GLN A 466 1.10 5.17 -18.10
C GLN A 466 2.05 4.22 -17.36
N ASN A 467 2.36 3.08 -17.99
CA ASN A 467 3.38 2.13 -17.55
C ASN A 467 3.33 1.82 -16.05
N ILE A 468 2.15 1.53 -15.51
CA ILE A 468 1.99 1.23 -14.08
C ILE A 468 2.82 -0.02 -13.77
N SER A 469 3.83 0.14 -12.93
CA SER A 469 4.96 -0.79 -12.83
C SER A 469 5.18 -1.28 -11.42
N THR A 470 5.57 -2.55 -11.29
CA THR A 470 6.07 -3.13 -10.04
C THR A 470 7.23 -4.08 -10.32
N LYS A 471 7.87 -4.59 -9.26
CA LYS A 471 8.91 -5.61 -9.38
C LYS A 471 8.25 -6.96 -9.71
N ALA A 472 8.77 -7.64 -10.74
CA ALA A 472 8.32 -8.97 -11.10
C ALA A 472 8.65 -10.00 -10.00
N VAL A 473 7.74 -10.97 -9.81
CA VAL A 473 7.90 -12.04 -8.82
C VAL A 473 9.20 -12.82 -9.07
N GLY A 474 10.07 -12.85 -8.06
CA GLY A 474 11.34 -13.60 -8.09
C GLY A 474 12.41 -13.03 -9.04
N LYS A 475 12.18 -11.84 -9.63
CA LYS A 475 13.11 -11.22 -10.59
C LYS A 475 13.34 -9.74 -10.28
N MET A 476 14.57 -9.28 -10.46
CA MET A 476 14.92 -7.85 -10.39
C MET A 476 14.61 -7.13 -11.70
N GLU A 477 13.38 -7.30 -12.20
CA GLU A 477 12.90 -6.81 -13.48
C GLU A 477 11.54 -6.12 -13.32
N ARG A 478 11.19 -5.28 -14.31
CA ARG A 478 9.92 -4.55 -14.33
C ARG A 478 8.81 -5.45 -14.83
N GLU A 479 7.72 -5.50 -14.06
CA GLU A 479 6.43 -6.01 -14.50
C GLU A 479 5.49 -4.84 -14.77
N ASP A 480 4.85 -4.85 -15.94
CA ASP A 480 3.79 -3.90 -16.28
C ASP A 480 2.44 -4.44 -15.82
N ILE A 481 1.76 -3.67 -14.98
CA ILE A 481 0.46 -4.02 -14.40
C ILE A 481 -0.61 -2.99 -14.78
N THR A 482 -0.41 -2.18 -15.83
CA THR A 482 -1.38 -1.15 -16.25
C THR A 482 -2.78 -1.73 -16.48
N SER A 483 -2.85 -2.94 -17.03
CA SER A 483 -4.11 -3.65 -17.31
C SER A 483 -4.89 -4.07 -16.07
N THR A 484 -4.28 -4.04 -14.88
CA THR A 484 -5.00 -4.31 -13.61
C THR A 484 -5.74 -3.09 -13.10
N TYR A 485 -5.32 -1.89 -13.49
CA TYR A 485 -5.92 -0.61 -13.09
C TYR A 485 -6.92 -0.07 -14.11
N LYS A 486 -6.70 -0.30 -15.40
CA LYS A 486 -7.58 0.23 -16.45
C LYS A 486 -7.64 -0.65 -17.69
N TYR A 487 -8.69 -0.44 -18.47
CA TYR A 487 -8.83 -1.07 -19.78
C TYR A 487 -7.84 -0.43 -20.78
N PRO A 488 -7.46 -1.14 -21.86
CA PRO A 488 -6.54 -0.61 -22.85
C PRO A 488 -7.06 0.71 -23.45
N GLU A 489 -6.16 1.68 -23.59
CA GLU A 489 -6.44 2.97 -24.22
C GLU A 489 -7.09 2.80 -25.59
N ARG A 490 -7.99 3.72 -25.95
CA ARG A 490 -8.77 3.73 -27.20
C ARG A 490 -9.77 2.58 -27.34
N SER A 491 -9.89 1.70 -26.35
CA SER A 491 -10.93 0.67 -26.38
C SER A 491 -12.30 1.25 -26.01
N SER A 492 -13.37 0.69 -26.59
CA SER A 492 -14.74 1.12 -26.24
C SER A 492 -15.04 0.95 -24.76
N LYS A 493 -14.48 -0.11 -24.14
CA LYS A 493 -14.69 -0.40 -22.73
C LYS A 493 -14.02 0.62 -21.82
N GLU A 494 -12.83 1.07 -22.19
CA GLU A 494 -12.09 2.12 -21.49
C GLU A 494 -12.92 3.42 -21.48
N ARG A 495 -13.33 3.93 -22.64
CA ARG A 495 -14.17 5.15 -22.73
C ARG A 495 -15.53 5.01 -22.02
N MET A 496 -16.23 3.87 -22.16
CA MET A 496 -17.47 3.63 -21.42
C MET A 496 -17.27 3.65 -19.89
N THR A 497 -16.11 3.19 -19.42
CA THR A 497 -15.78 3.19 -17.98
C THR A 497 -15.55 4.61 -17.49
N MET A 498 -14.83 5.43 -18.25
CA MET A 498 -14.63 6.85 -17.96
C MET A 498 -15.96 7.62 -17.95
N GLU A 499 -16.80 7.45 -18.98
CA GLU A 499 -18.13 8.08 -19.03
C GLU A 499 -19.02 7.66 -17.85
N LYS A 500 -18.98 6.39 -17.46
CA LYS A 500 -19.70 5.88 -16.29
C LYS A 500 -19.22 6.58 -15.01
N ALA A 501 -17.91 6.66 -14.79
CA ALA A 501 -17.33 7.30 -13.62
C ALA A 501 -17.67 8.80 -13.57
N LEU A 502 -17.56 9.51 -14.69
CA LEU A 502 -17.94 10.93 -14.79
C LEU A 502 -19.42 11.17 -14.49
N ARG A 503 -20.32 10.26 -14.90
CA ARG A 503 -21.77 10.35 -14.57
C ARG A 503 -22.07 10.09 -13.10
N GLN A 504 -21.21 9.32 -12.42
CA GLN A 504 -21.27 9.11 -10.97
C GLN A 504 -20.65 10.30 -10.22
N SER A 505 -19.76 11.06 -10.86
CA SER A 505 -19.22 12.30 -10.30
C SER A 505 -20.28 13.41 -10.33
N ASP A 506 -20.56 14.01 -9.17
CA ASP A 506 -21.43 15.18 -9.06
C ASP A 506 -20.71 16.50 -9.39
N ASN A 507 -19.47 16.44 -9.89
CA ASN A 507 -18.63 17.60 -10.16
C ASN A 507 -19.07 18.39 -11.41
N THR A 508 -18.98 19.72 -11.34
CA THR A 508 -19.35 20.63 -12.43
C THR A 508 -18.45 20.49 -13.66
N PHE A 509 -17.15 20.28 -13.52
CA PHE A 509 -16.23 20.06 -14.63
C PHE A 509 -16.52 18.76 -15.37
N ALA A 510 -16.85 17.68 -14.63
CA ALA A 510 -17.32 16.43 -15.23
C ALA A 510 -18.59 16.66 -16.07
N ARG A 511 -19.54 17.48 -15.58
CA ARG A 511 -20.76 17.84 -16.34
C ARG A 511 -20.45 18.68 -17.58
N TYR A 512 -19.51 19.63 -17.50
CA TYR A 512 -19.07 20.39 -18.68
C TYR A 512 -18.44 19.49 -19.73
N TYR A 513 -17.60 18.55 -19.32
CA TYR A 513 -16.97 17.58 -20.22
C TYR A 513 -17.99 16.64 -20.88
N LEU A 514 -18.95 16.12 -20.11
CA LEU A 514 -20.04 15.28 -20.64
C LEU A 514 -21.01 16.04 -21.57
N ASN A 515 -20.97 17.38 -21.57
CA ASN A 515 -21.84 18.22 -22.39
C ASN A 515 -21.26 18.52 -23.78
N ASP A 516 -20.66 17.51 -24.42
CA ASP A 516 -20.03 17.59 -25.75
C ASP A 516 -21.02 18.04 -26.85
N SER A 517 -22.33 17.97 -26.56
CA SER A 517 -23.44 18.44 -27.40
C SER A 517 -23.47 19.95 -27.64
N PHE A 518 -22.74 20.75 -26.85
CA PHE A 518 -22.70 22.22 -26.99
C PHE A 518 -21.46 22.74 -27.74
N ASN A 519 -20.51 21.85 -28.06
CA ASN A 519 -19.31 22.22 -28.80
C ASN A 519 -19.49 21.93 -30.29
N ASP A 520 -20.12 22.87 -30.98
CA ASP A 520 -20.33 22.78 -32.44
C ASP A 520 -19.04 22.81 -33.26
N VAL A 521 -17.89 23.18 -32.68
CA VAL A 521 -16.60 23.23 -33.36
C VAL A 521 -15.56 22.41 -32.61
N LYS A 522 -15.03 21.37 -33.25
CA LYS A 522 -13.96 20.48 -32.75
C LYS A 522 -12.61 20.82 -33.38
N PHE A 523 -11.55 20.71 -32.59
CA PHE A 523 -10.17 21.00 -32.97
C PHE A 523 -9.30 19.74 -32.79
N ASP A 524 -8.51 19.38 -33.79
CA ASP A 524 -7.67 18.19 -33.77
C ASP A 524 -6.31 18.44 -34.44
N PHE A 525 -5.24 17.84 -33.92
CA PHE A 525 -3.90 17.99 -34.47
C PHE A 525 -3.48 16.74 -35.24
N ASP A 526 -2.87 16.92 -36.41
CA ASP A 526 -2.11 15.82 -37.00
C ASP A 526 -0.80 15.66 -36.18
N LEU A 527 -0.73 14.61 -35.36
CA LEU A 527 0.47 14.24 -34.61
C LEU A 527 1.63 13.95 -35.58
N LEU A 528 2.75 14.64 -35.38
CA LEU A 528 4.01 14.35 -36.07
C LEU A 528 4.91 13.56 -35.11
N GLU A 529 4.95 12.24 -35.26
CA GLU A 529 5.69 11.36 -34.34
C GLU A 529 7.22 11.40 -34.52
N ASP A 530 7.76 12.03 -35.58
CA ASP A 530 9.19 11.98 -35.91
C ASP A 530 9.76 13.32 -36.43
N ILE A 531 9.71 14.38 -35.61
CA ILE A 531 10.36 15.67 -35.96
C ILE A 531 11.89 15.53 -35.77
N LYS A 532 12.63 15.44 -36.88
CA LYS A 532 14.10 15.43 -36.87
C LYS A 532 14.66 16.84 -36.66
N ILE A 533 15.46 17.01 -35.61
CA ILE A 533 16.24 18.24 -35.38
C ILE A 533 17.09 18.52 -36.62
N GLY A 534 17.00 19.74 -37.15
CA GLY A 534 17.66 20.16 -38.39
C GLY A 534 16.71 20.29 -39.58
N GLN A 535 15.49 19.73 -39.51
CA GLN A 535 14.51 19.80 -40.59
C GLN A 535 13.31 20.71 -40.24
N PRO A 536 12.71 21.37 -41.23
CA PRO A 536 11.44 22.05 -41.02
C PRO A 536 10.29 21.04 -40.84
N PHE A 537 9.26 21.40 -40.09
CA PHE A 537 8.07 20.55 -39.88
C PHE A 537 6.79 21.37 -39.97
N ASN A 538 5.66 20.72 -40.28
CA ASN A 538 4.36 21.37 -40.40
C ASN A 538 3.49 21.03 -39.21
N VAL A 539 3.09 22.05 -38.46
CA VAL A 539 1.97 21.93 -37.52
C VAL A 539 0.67 22.01 -38.30
N VAL A 540 -0.20 21.01 -38.16
CA VAL A 540 -1.49 20.96 -38.88
C VAL A 540 -2.62 20.80 -37.87
N LEU A 541 -3.46 21.83 -37.79
CA LEU A 541 -4.67 21.86 -36.98
C LEU A 541 -5.89 21.69 -37.89
N ARG A 542 -6.68 20.65 -37.66
CA ARG A 542 -7.99 20.43 -38.27
C ARG A 542 -9.07 21.05 -37.40
N VAL A 543 -9.94 21.84 -38.01
CA VAL A 543 -11.09 22.45 -37.36
C VAL A 543 -12.33 21.91 -38.03
N LYS A 544 -13.26 21.32 -37.28
CA LYS A 544 -14.49 20.69 -37.80
C LYS A 544 -15.70 21.29 -37.13
N ASN A 545 -16.68 21.72 -37.91
CA ASN A 545 -17.99 22.13 -37.41
C ASN A 545 -18.91 20.91 -37.42
N THR A 546 -19.30 20.45 -36.23
CA THR A 546 -20.21 19.33 -36.00
C THR A 546 -21.68 19.75 -36.00
N SER A 547 -21.97 21.05 -35.97
CA SER A 547 -23.33 21.57 -36.17
C SER A 547 -23.84 21.18 -37.55
N SER A 548 -25.05 20.65 -37.62
CA SER A 548 -25.74 20.40 -38.89
C SER A 548 -26.44 21.64 -39.44
N THR A 549 -26.62 22.68 -38.62
CA THR A 549 -27.43 23.86 -38.95
C THR A 549 -26.68 25.18 -38.86
N GLU A 550 -25.72 25.33 -37.93
CA GLU A 550 -25.10 26.64 -37.65
C GLU A 550 -23.73 26.80 -38.32
N SER A 551 -23.47 28.02 -38.81
CA SER A 551 -22.13 28.42 -39.27
C SER A 551 -21.41 29.12 -38.13
N HIS A 552 -20.15 28.75 -37.90
CA HIS A 552 -19.35 29.29 -36.81
C HIS A 552 -18.19 30.11 -37.34
N LYS A 553 -18.01 31.32 -36.79
CA LYS A 553 -16.82 32.13 -37.05
C LYS A 553 -15.74 31.71 -36.07
N VAL A 554 -14.70 31.06 -36.58
CA VAL A 554 -13.58 30.60 -35.79
C VAL A 554 -12.46 31.62 -35.91
N LYS A 555 -11.96 32.10 -34.78
CA LYS A 555 -10.70 32.83 -34.70
C LYS A 555 -9.78 32.13 -33.74
N GLY A 556 -8.50 32.16 -34.00
CA GLY A 556 -7.55 31.61 -33.06
C GLY A 556 -6.10 31.91 -33.37
N VAL A 557 -5.25 31.37 -32.51
CA VAL A 557 -3.81 31.52 -32.55
C VAL A 557 -3.21 30.14 -32.38
N LEU A 558 -2.41 29.73 -33.35
CA LEU A 558 -1.59 28.55 -33.30
C LEU A 558 -0.18 28.96 -32.87
N ARG A 559 0.34 28.41 -31.78
CA ARG A 559 1.69 28.72 -31.29
C ARG A 559 2.51 27.44 -31.14
N VAL A 560 3.83 27.57 -31.21
CA VAL A 560 4.81 26.52 -30.89
C VAL A 560 5.78 27.13 -29.88
N ASP A 561 5.95 26.45 -28.75
CA ASP A 561 6.84 26.85 -27.67
C ASP A 561 7.88 25.74 -27.43
N THR A 562 9.09 26.13 -27.01
CA THR A 562 10.06 25.16 -26.49
C THR A 562 9.67 24.76 -25.07
N VAL A 563 9.91 23.50 -24.69
CA VAL A 563 9.69 23.04 -23.32
C VAL A 563 10.94 22.33 -22.84
N THR A 564 11.35 22.63 -21.61
CA THR A 564 12.47 21.92 -20.98
C THR A 564 12.05 20.50 -20.60
N TYR A 565 13.01 19.59 -20.40
CA TYR A 565 12.72 18.22 -19.95
C TYR A 565 11.95 18.13 -18.61
N ARG A 566 11.85 19.24 -17.85
CA ARG A 566 11.08 19.34 -16.60
C ARG A 566 9.64 19.79 -16.80
N GLY A 567 9.20 20.01 -18.04
CA GLY A 567 7.88 20.56 -18.36
C GLY A 567 7.79 22.09 -18.27
N ASN A 568 8.87 22.78 -17.87
CA ASN A 568 8.85 24.24 -17.82
C ASN A 568 8.84 24.82 -19.24
N LYS A 569 7.87 25.69 -19.50
CA LYS A 569 7.71 26.43 -20.74
C LYS A 569 8.95 27.31 -20.99
N GLY A 570 9.59 27.10 -22.14
CA GLY A 570 10.68 27.90 -22.66
C GLY A 570 10.18 28.97 -23.63
N ASP A 571 11.07 29.48 -24.47
CA ASP A 571 10.77 30.55 -25.41
C ASP A 571 9.79 30.13 -26.51
N ALA A 572 8.92 31.07 -26.89
CA ALA A 572 8.00 30.92 -28.01
C ALA A 572 8.77 30.85 -29.34
N VAL A 573 8.60 29.74 -30.06
CA VAL A 573 9.23 29.48 -31.37
C VAL A 573 8.51 30.22 -32.49
N LYS A 574 7.19 30.02 -32.61
CA LYS A 574 6.42 30.61 -33.69
C LYS A 574 4.97 30.79 -33.28
N ARG A 575 4.34 31.86 -33.77
CA ARG A 575 2.94 32.19 -33.53
C ARG A 575 2.28 32.55 -34.86
N LYS A 576 1.09 31.99 -35.11
CA LYS A 576 0.26 32.27 -36.29
C LYS A 576 -1.18 32.50 -35.86
N GLU A 577 -1.70 33.67 -36.14
CA GLU A 577 -3.13 33.96 -35.99
C GLU A 577 -3.90 33.43 -37.21
N PHE A 578 -5.14 33.00 -37.01
CA PHE A 578 -6.04 32.54 -38.05
C PHE A 578 -7.48 32.98 -37.75
N GLY A 579 -8.27 33.11 -38.81
CA GLY A 579 -9.69 33.34 -38.68
C GLY A 579 -10.44 33.01 -39.96
N PHE A 580 -11.53 32.26 -39.85
CA PHE A 580 -12.36 31.84 -40.97
C PHE A 580 -13.79 31.52 -40.51
N ASN A 581 -14.72 31.47 -41.45
CA ASN A 581 -16.09 31.03 -41.19
C ASN A 581 -16.23 29.56 -41.60
N LEU A 582 -16.56 28.68 -40.67
CA LEU A 582 -16.89 27.29 -40.94
C LEU A 582 -18.38 27.11 -41.18
N LYS A 583 -18.74 26.54 -42.33
CA LYS A 583 -20.12 26.16 -42.65
C LYS A 583 -20.53 24.91 -41.85
N PRO A 584 -21.84 24.64 -41.67
CA PRO A 584 -22.32 23.46 -40.97
C PRO A 584 -21.75 22.18 -41.60
N GLY A 585 -21.32 21.23 -40.76
CA GLY A 585 -20.80 19.93 -41.18
C GLY A 585 -19.46 19.94 -41.92
N THR A 586 -18.81 21.11 -42.08
CA THR A 586 -17.55 21.23 -42.84
C THR A 586 -16.32 21.17 -41.94
N ASN A 587 -15.15 20.98 -42.56
CA ASN A 587 -13.86 21.07 -41.91
C ASN A 587 -12.92 22.00 -42.66
N ASP A 588 -12.00 22.65 -41.94
CA ASP A 588 -10.91 23.45 -42.48
C ASP A 588 -9.59 23.06 -41.80
N VAL A 589 -8.47 23.48 -42.36
CA VAL A 589 -7.13 23.09 -41.91
C VAL A 589 -6.21 24.30 -41.80
N VAL A 590 -5.73 24.57 -40.60
CA VAL A 590 -4.69 25.57 -40.32
C VAL A 590 -3.33 24.90 -40.34
N LYS A 591 -2.49 25.25 -41.32
CA LYS A 591 -1.10 24.77 -41.41
C LYS A 591 -0.12 25.86 -40.99
N MET A 592 0.89 25.49 -40.20
CA MET A 592 2.01 26.36 -39.84
C MET A 592 3.33 25.60 -40.03
N LEU A 593 4.10 26.01 -41.05
CA LEU A 593 5.46 25.53 -41.25
C LEU A 593 6.37 26.17 -40.19
N VAL A 594 7.09 25.35 -39.44
CA VAL A 594 8.13 25.78 -38.51
C VAL A 594 9.47 25.40 -39.11
N THR A 595 10.33 26.39 -39.35
CA THR A 595 11.63 26.20 -39.98
C THR A 595 12.73 25.99 -38.94
N PHE A 596 13.83 25.35 -39.35
CA PHE A 596 14.98 25.10 -38.47
C PHE A 596 15.49 26.39 -37.81
N ASP A 597 15.65 27.48 -38.57
CA ASP A 597 16.15 28.76 -38.05
C ASP A 597 15.27 29.37 -36.96
N GLU A 598 13.96 29.09 -36.99
CA GLU A 598 12.99 29.61 -36.02
C GLU A 598 13.09 28.89 -34.67
N TYR A 599 13.35 27.58 -34.68
CA TYR A 599 13.42 26.79 -33.45
C TYR A 599 14.84 26.59 -32.92
N TYR A 600 15.86 26.46 -33.78
CA TYR A 600 17.22 26.09 -33.33
C TYR A 600 17.80 27.06 -32.31
N LYS A 601 17.60 28.37 -32.50
CA LYS A 601 18.13 29.42 -31.60
C LYS A 601 17.51 29.39 -30.20
N ARG A 602 16.38 28.68 -30.06
CA ARG A 602 15.61 28.54 -28.84
C ARG A 602 15.71 27.13 -28.26
N LEU A 603 16.38 26.21 -28.96
CA LEU A 603 16.73 24.91 -28.41
C LEU A 603 17.82 25.13 -27.33
N VAL A 604 17.47 24.89 -26.08
CA VAL A 604 18.45 24.69 -25.00
C VAL A 604 18.91 23.23 -25.00
N ASP A 605 20.09 22.95 -24.43
CA ASP A 605 20.82 21.65 -24.45
C ASP A 605 20.00 20.39 -24.06
N GLN A 606 18.74 20.55 -23.62
CA GLN A 606 17.84 19.48 -23.19
C GLN A 606 16.37 19.71 -23.62
N VAL A 607 16.09 20.39 -24.74
CA VAL A 607 14.74 20.42 -25.32
C VAL A 607 14.43 19.04 -25.91
N LEU A 608 13.54 18.31 -25.22
CA LEU A 608 13.05 16.99 -25.63
C LEU A 608 11.67 17.08 -26.33
N ASP A 609 11.00 18.23 -26.28
CA ASP A 609 9.61 18.36 -26.74
C ASP A 609 9.27 19.80 -27.20
N LEU A 610 8.31 19.91 -28.13
CA LEU A 610 7.76 21.16 -28.65
C LEU A 610 6.26 21.17 -28.39
N GLN A 611 5.78 22.11 -27.57
CA GLN A 611 4.35 22.18 -27.25
C GLN A 611 3.63 23.10 -28.22
N ILE A 612 2.46 22.65 -28.70
CA ILE A 612 1.67 23.35 -29.72
C ILE A 612 0.32 23.78 -29.13
N PRO A 613 0.23 24.91 -28.42
CA PRO A 613 -1.05 25.38 -27.92
C PRO A 613 -1.89 26.06 -29.01
N ILE A 614 -3.21 25.94 -28.86
CA ILE A 614 -4.22 26.66 -29.66
C ILE A 614 -4.97 27.59 -28.73
N TYR A 615 -5.17 28.82 -29.16
CA TYR A 615 -6.05 29.79 -28.51
C TYR A 615 -7.19 30.10 -29.45
N ILE A 616 -8.45 29.96 -29.03
CA ILE A 616 -9.62 30.21 -29.88
C ILE A 616 -10.46 31.31 -29.24
N ASP A 617 -10.78 32.37 -29.98
CA ASP A 617 -11.71 33.43 -29.58
C ASP A 617 -13.14 33.11 -29.97
#